data_AF-A0A5C8CDH5-F1
#
_entry.id   AF-A0A5C8CDH5-F1
#
_cell.length_a   1.000
_cell.length_b   1.000
_cell.length_c   1.000
_cell.angle_alpha   90.00
_cell.angle_beta   90.00
_cell.angle_gamma   90.00
#
_symmetry.space_group_name_H-M   'P 1'
#
loop_
_entity.id
_entity.type
_entity.pdbx_description
1 polymer ?
#
loop_
_entity_poly.entity_id
_entity_poly.type
_entity_poly.pdbx_seq_one_letter_code
_entity_poly.pdbx_strand_id
1 'polypeptide(L)'
;MTEARNWLIQNIKVEERHLVWYQDWASGFGLTVAQLNTVRPPVAMNAVNHFLWDMNYRSSLAEGIAATNLAIEWATGDWTKHVYRGVESYMSHPEVKVDSRTLAWLRAHSHYDDMHPHEAMELIKRLADGKPELQEKTFYAAQQGLEYYALALDECYKIQQQSVT
;
A
#
# COMPACT_ATOMS: atom_id res chain seq x y z
N MET A 1 -16.96 1.49 17.57
CA MET A 1 -17.25 0.25 16.82
C MET A 1 -18.07 0.52 15.55
N THR A 2 -19.25 1.15 15.64
CA THR A 2 -20.11 1.43 14.46
C THR A 2 -19.42 2.29 13.40
N GLU A 3 -18.63 3.26 13.83
CA GLU A 3 -17.90 4.17 12.94
C GLU A 3 -16.78 3.46 12.16
N ALA A 4 -15.91 2.72 12.84
CA ALA A 4 -14.86 1.92 12.19
C ALA A 4 -15.46 0.92 11.19
N ARG A 5 -16.58 0.26 11.55
CA ARG A 5 -17.31 -0.63 10.63
C ARG A 5 -17.79 0.10 9.38
N ASN A 6 -18.43 1.26 9.54
CA ASN A 6 -18.97 2.01 8.41
C ASN A 6 -17.86 2.52 7.50
N TRP A 7 -16.77 3.02 8.09
CA TRP A 7 -15.58 3.47 7.37
C TRP A 7 -14.98 2.33 6.55
N LEU A 8 -14.75 1.15 7.15
CA LEU A 8 -14.23 -0.02 6.44
C LEU A 8 -15.15 -0.48 5.29
N ILE A 9 -16.46 -0.52 5.50
CA ILE A 9 -17.42 -0.92 4.47
C ILE A 9 -17.42 0.07 3.29
N GLN A 10 -17.31 1.36 3.57
CA GLN A 10 -17.24 2.39 2.53
C GLN A 10 -15.95 2.26 1.72
N ASN A 11 -14.82 2.07 2.38
CA ASN A 11 -13.52 2.00 1.72
C ASN A 11 -13.31 0.74 0.90
N ILE A 12 -13.85 -0.42 1.30
CA ILE A 12 -13.79 -1.64 0.48
C ILE A 12 -14.31 -1.41 -0.95
N LYS A 13 -15.37 -0.60 -1.12
CA LYS A 13 -15.93 -0.29 -2.45
C LYS A 13 -15.02 0.61 -3.28
N VAL A 14 -14.22 1.46 -2.62
CA VAL A 14 -13.22 2.31 -3.28
C VAL A 14 -12.07 1.44 -3.76
N GLU A 15 -11.56 0.56 -2.88
CA GLU A 15 -10.43 -0.34 -3.15
C GLU A 15 -10.69 -1.35 -4.28
N GLU A 16 -11.94 -1.81 -4.47
CA GLU A 16 -12.29 -2.69 -5.60
C GLU A 16 -11.88 -2.10 -6.96
N ARG A 17 -11.93 -0.77 -7.10
CA ARG A 17 -11.52 -0.09 -8.34
C ARG A 17 -10.00 0.02 -8.47
N HIS A 18 -9.28 0.11 -7.36
CA HIS A 18 -7.83 0.23 -7.33
C HIS A 18 -7.14 -1.00 -7.93
N LEU A 19 -7.72 -2.20 -7.76
CA LEU A 19 -7.20 -3.42 -8.38
C LEU A 19 -7.12 -3.28 -9.92
N VAL A 20 -8.20 -2.79 -10.55
CA VAL A 20 -8.24 -2.63 -12.01
C VAL A 20 -7.24 -1.58 -12.47
N TRP A 21 -7.13 -0.46 -11.74
CA TRP A 21 -6.16 0.59 -12.06
C TRP A 21 -4.71 0.13 -11.89
N TYR A 22 -4.42 -0.74 -10.91
CA TYR A 22 -3.09 -1.31 -10.74
C TYR A 22 -2.73 -2.24 -11.91
N GLN A 23 -3.67 -3.05 -12.39
CA GLN A 23 -3.50 -3.87 -13.60
C GLN A 23 -3.27 -3.01 -14.84
N ASP A 24 -4.05 -1.93 -15.02
CA ASP A 24 -3.87 -0.97 -16.11
C ASP A 24 -2.48 -0.31 -16.03
N TRP A 25 -2.03 0.08 -14.83
CA TRP A 25 -0.69 0.63 -14.63
C TRP A 25 0.41 -0.34 -15.03
N ALA A 26 0.35 -1.58 -14.54
CA ALA A 26 1.30 -2.64 -14.89
C ALA A 26 1.33 -2.91 -16.42
N SER A 27 0.17 -2.88 -17.08
CA SER A 27 0.07 -3.04 -18.54
C SER A 27 0.77 -1.92 -19.32
N GLY A 28 0.77 -0.70 -18.78
CA GLY A 28 1.52 0.42 -19.33
C GLY A 28 3.04 0.22 -19.30
N PHE A 29 3.53 -0.71 -18.47
CA PHE A 29 4.93 -1.14 -18.41
C PHE A 29 5.14 -2.54 -19.02
N GLY A 30 4.21 -3.01 -19.87
CA GLY A 30 4.36 -4.27 -20.60
C GLY A 30 4.00 -5.54 -19.81
N LEU A 31 3.49 -5.43 -18.59
CA LEU A 31 3.11 -6.58 -17.77
C LEU A 31 1.66 -6.99 -18.03
N THR A 32 1.45 -8.31 -18.18
CA THR A 32 0.11 -8.89 -18.33
C THR A 32 -0.51 -9.22 -16.97
N VAL A 33 -1.85 -9.27 -16.91
CA VAL A 33 -2.57 -9.75 -15.72
C VAL A 33 -2.18 -11.18 -15.35
N ALA A 34 -1.87 -12.03 -16.34
CA ALA A 34 -1.40 -13.38 -16.07
C ALA A 34 -0.07 -13.39 -15.32
N GLN A 35 0.90 -12.54 -15.71
CA GLN A 35 2.16 -12.36 -14.98
C GLN A 35 1.91 -11.87 -13.55
N LEU A 36 1.04 -10.88 -13.34
CA LEU A 36 0.69 -10.40 -12.00
C LEU A 36 0.08 -11.52 -11.11
N ASN A 37 -0.76 -12.38 -11.67
CA ASN A 37 -1.42 -13.46 -10.92
C ASN A 37 -0.49 -14.65 -10.62
N THR A 38 0.62 -14.77 -11.37
CA THR A 38 1.53 -15.93 -11.27
C THR A 38 2.87 -15.60 -10.67
N VAL A 39 3.21 -14.31 -10.54
CA VAL A 39 4.45 -13.86 -9.94
C VAL A 39 4.63 -14.44 -8.53
N ARG A 40 5.89 -14.74 -8.21
CA ARG A 40 6.31 -15.17 -6.87
C ARG A 40 7.39 -14.18 -6.42
N PRO A 41 7.02 -13.16 -5.63
CA PRO A 41 8.00 -12.17 -5.17
C PRO A 41 9.06 -12.85 -4.29
N PRO A 42 10.29 -12.30 -4.22
CA PRO A 42 11.30 -12.74 -3.26
C PRO A 42 10.75 -12.76 -1.83
N VAL A 43 11.32 -13.60 -0.97
CA VAL A 43 10.84 -13.77 0.42
C VAL A 43 10.79 -12.44 1.17
N ALA A 44 11.80 -11.58 1.02
CA ALA A 44 11.83 -10.27 1.65
C ALA A 44 10.70 -9.35 1.16
N MET A 45 10.42 -9.34 -0.15
CA MET A 45 9.30 -8.60 -0.72
C MET A 45 7.94 -9.17 -0.30
N ASN A 46 7.82 -10.49 -0.15
CA ASN A 46 6.55 -11.11 0.24
C ASN A 46 6.25 -11.04 1.75
N ALA A 47 7.24 -10.70 2.57
CA ALA A 47 7.11 -10.66 4.02
C ALA A 47 6.00 -9.69 4.47
N VAL A 48 5.88 -8.54 3.82
CA VAL A 48 4.81 -7.56 4.10
C VAL A 48 3.42 -8.14 3.89
N ASN A 49 3.20 -8.94 2.84
CA ASN A 49 1.89 -9.57 2.58
C ASN A 49 1.52 -10.55 3.69
N HIS A 50 2.49 -11.36 4.15
CA HIS A 50 2.26 -12.30 5.24
C HIS A 50 2.00 -11.61 6.58
N PHE A 51 2.76 -10.55 6.88
CA PHE A 51 2.54 -9.73 8.06
C PHE A 51 1.14 -9.11 8.06
N LEU A 52 0.76 -8.43 6.97
CA LEU A 52 -0.56 -7.80 6.86
C LEU A 52 -1.69 -8.83 6.99
N TRP A 53 -1.54 -10.01 6.40
CA TRP A 53 -2.53 -11.08 6.55
C TRP A 53 -2.66 -11.53 8.01
N ASP A 54 -1.55 -11.81 8.70
CA ASP A 54 -1.57 -12.27 10.08
C ASP A 54 -2.18 -11.22 11.02
N MET A 55 -1.79 -9.95 10.85
CA MET A 55 -2.33 -8.83 11.63
C MET A 55 -3.84 -8.68 11.46
N ASN A 56 -4.34 -8.72 10.22
CA ASN A 56 -5.77 -8.58 9.96
C ASN A 56 -6.59 -9.83 10.36
N TYR A 57 -5.95 -10.99 10.50
CA TYR A 57 -6.63 -12.24 10.87
C TYR A 57 -6.63 -12.50 12.38
N ARG A 58 -5.53 -12.18 13.09
CA ARG A 58 -5.34 -12.58 14.50
C ARG A 58 -5.34 -11.42 15.48
N SER A 59 -4.94 -10.22 15.06
CA SER A 59 -4.73 -9.09 15.97
C SER A 59 -6.03 -8.34 16.24
N SER A 60 -5.97 -7.36 17.14
CA SER A 60 -7.13 -6.49 17.38
C SER A 60 -7.43 -5.62 16.15
N LEU A 61 -8.65 -5.09 16.09
CA LEU A 61 -9.06 -4.16 15.04
C LEU A 61 -8.15 -2.91 14.96
N ALA A 62 -7.70 -2.40 16.11
CA ALA A 62 -6.81 -1.23 16.15
C ALA A 62 -5.45 -1.56 15.51
N GLU A 63 -4.87 -2.72 15.85
CA GLU A 63 -3.62 -3.20 15.28
C GLU A 63 -3.73 -3.44 13.75
N GLY A 64 -4.83 -4.03 13.28
CA GLY A 64 -5.05 -4.26 11.85
C GLY A 64 -5.15 -2.96 11.04
N ILE A 65 -5.92 -1.98 11.53
CA ILE A 65 -6.03 -0.64 10.92
C ILE A 65 -4.67 0.06 10.94
N ALA A 66 -3.91 -0.05 12.02
CA ALA A 66 -2.59 0.55 12.13
C ALA A 66 -1.56 -0.07 11.17
N ALA A 67 -1.53 -1.40 11.08
CA ALA A 67 -0.64 -2.11 10.18
C ALA A 67 -0.96 -1.86 8.70
N THR A 68 -2.23 -1.65 8.35
CA THR A 68 -2.68 -1.57 6.94
C THR A 68 -2.97 -0.14 6.53
N ASN A 69 -4.04 0.44 7.07
CA ASN A 69 -4.56 1.74 6.64
C ASN A 69 -3.71 2.92 7.13
N LEU A 70 -2.96 2.75 8.21
CA LEU A 70 -2.01 3.77 8.64
C LEU A 70 -0.64 3.55 8.00
N ALA A 71 0.02 2.42 8.25
CA ALA A 71 1.40 2.23 7.80
C ALA A 71 1.55 2.16 6.27
N ILE A 72 0.72 1.36 5.59
CA ILE A 72 0.88 1.12 4.15
C ILE A 72 0.27 2.26 3.33
N GLU A 73 -0.99 2.65 3.61
CA GLU A 73 -1.65 3.70 2.83
C GLU A 73 -0.98 5.06 3.01
N TRP A 74 -0.52 5.42 4.21
CA TRP A 74 0.21 6.68 4.39
C TRP A 74 1.49 6.70 3.55
N ALA A 75 2.34 5.68 3.71
CA ALA A 75 3.57 5.58 2.93
C ALA A 75 3.28 5.58 1.42
N THR A 76 2.20 4.92 1.00
CA THR A 76 1.74 4.88 -0.39
C THR A 76 1.34 6.24 -0.92
N GLY A 77 0.52 6.99 -0.18
CA GLY A 77 0.16 8.36 -0.56
C GLY A 77 1.39 9.27 -0.69
N ASP A 78 2.41 9.07 0.14
CA ASP A 78 3.64 9.86 0.07
C ASP A 78 4.50 9.53 -1.16
N TRP A 79 4.90 8.26 -1.33
CA TRP A 79 5.81 7.91 -2.43
C TRP A 79 5.15 8.07 -3.81
N THR A 80 3.83 7.87 -3.91
CA THR A 80 3.12 8.02 -5.19
C THR A 80 3.15 9.45 -5.71
N LYS A 81 3.17 10.47 -4.84
CA LYS A 81 3.38 11.88 -5.25
C LYS A 81 4.71 12.09 -5.95
N HIS A 82 5.77 11.45 -5.44
CA HIS A 82 7.10 11.53 -6.04
C HIS A 82 7.16 10.78 -7.37
N VAL A 83 6.65 9.55 -7.40
CA VAL A 83 6.65 8.72 -8.62
C VAL A 83 5.79 9.34 -9.72
N TYR A 84 4.61 9.86 -9.39
CA TYR A 84 3.71 10.47 -10.36
C TYR A 84 4.34 11.69 -11.06
N ARG A 85 5.09 12.52 -10.33
CA ARG A 85 5.84 13.66 -10.92
C ARG A 85 6.97 13.20 -11.85
N GLY A 86 7.59 12.06 -11.55
CA GLY A 86 8.71 11.51 -12.31
C GLY A 86 8.32 10.60 -13.47
N VAL A 87 7.04 10.20 -13.57
CA VAL A 87 6.62 9.12 -14.47
C VAL A 87 6.86 9.45 -15.95
N GLU A 88 6.80 10.72 -16.32
CA GLU A 88 7.06 11.20 -17.69
C GLU A 88 8.48 10.85 -18.17
N SER A 89 9.46 10.73 -17.25
CA SER A 89 10.84 10.36 -17.62
C SER A 89 10.93 8.95 -18.23
N TYR A 90 10.01 8.05 -17.88
CA TYR A 90 9.97 6.69 -18.39
C TYR A 90 9.33 6.59 -19.79
N MET A 91 8.67 7.64 -20.28
CA MET A 91 8.00 7.63 -21.60
C MET A 91 8.97 7.51 -22.77
N SER A 92 10.25 7.76 -22.55
CA SER A 92 11.30 7.58 -23.55
C SER A 92 11.62 6.09 -23.81
N HIS A 93 11.20 5.17 -22.93
CA HIS A 93 11.43 3.74 -23.10
C HIS A 93 10.44 3.13 -24.10
N PRO A 94 10.90 2.40 -25.15
CA PRO A 94 10.03 1.87 -26.20
C PRO A 94 8.91 0.93 -25.72
N GLU A 95 9.14 0.25 -24.59
CA GLU A 95 8.21 -0.72 -24.01
C GLU A 95 7.20 -0.07 -23.05
N VAL A 96 7.41 1.20 -22.68
CA VAL A 96 6.56 1.95 -21.77
C VAL A 96 5.50 2.70 -22.58
N LYS A 97 4.24 2.40 -22.31
CA LYS A 97 3.06 3.04 -22.90
C LYS A 97 2.18 3.56 -21.78
N VAL A 98 2.48 4.76 -21.31
CA VAL A 98 1.68 5.41 -20.27
C VAL A 98 0.72 6.44 -20.85
N ASP A 99 -0.51 6.40 -20.37
CA ASP A 99 -1.56 7.36 -20.69
C ASP A 99 -2.39 7.71 -19.43
N SER A 100 -3.49 8.44 -19.62
CA SER A 100 -4.35 8.85 -18.51
C SER A 100 -4.99 7.67 -17.75
N ARG A 101 -5.20 6.53 -18.42
CA ARG A 101 -5.79 5.31 -17.85
C ARG A 101 -4.73 4.52 -17.09
N THR A 102 -3.56 4.29 -17.66
CA THR A 102 -2.48 3.54 -16.99
C THR A 102 -1.95 4.29 -15.76
N LEU A 103 -2.10 5.62 -15.71
CA LEU A 103 -1.69 6.44 -14.55
C LEU A 103 -2.82 6.68 -13.53
N ALA A 104 -4.00 6.08 -13.70
CA ALA A 104 -5.14 6.30 -12.81
C ALA A 104 -4.83 5.90 -11.36
N TRP A 105 -4.14 4.78 -11.14
CA TRP A 105 -3.78 4.31 -9.80
C TRP A 105 -2.86 5.30 -9.08
N LEU A 106 -1.77 5.71 -9.75
CA LEU A 106 -0.83 6.69 -9.20
C LEU A 106 -1.50 8.03 -8.92
N ARG A 107 -2.35 8.52 -9.84
CA ARG A 107 -3.06 9.79 -9.67
C ARG A 107 -4.03 9.74 -8.48
N ALA A 108 -4.73 8.61 -8.30
CA ALA A 108 -5.62 8.40 -7.17
C ALA A 108 -4.83 8.49 -5.87
N HIS A 109 -3.82 7.66 -5.66
CA HIS A 109 -3.08 7.63 -4.41
C HIS A 109 -2.23 8.91 -4.19
N SER A 110 -1.82 9.62 -5.24
CA SER A 110 -1.10 10.89 -5.09
C SER A 110 -1.97 12.08 -4.68
N HIS A 111 -3.30 11.99 -4.79
CA HIS A 111 -4.26 13.08 -4.49
C HIS A 111 -5.35 12.71 -3.48
N TYR A 112 -5.86 11.47 -3.53
CA TYR A 112 -6.97 11.00 -2.69
C TYR A 112 -6.50 10.54 -1.29
N ASP A 113 -5.24 10.13 -1.11
CA ASP A 113 -4.75 9.58 0.17
C ASP A 113 -4.36 10.63 1.22
N ASP A 114 -4.61 11.92 1.01
CA ASP A 114 -4.25 12.93 2.01
C ASP A 114 -5.13 12.84 3.28
N MET A 115 -6.36 12.32 3.19
CA MET A 115 -7.27 12.24 4.35
C MET A 115 -7.33 10.84 4.99
N HIS A 116 -7.18 9.78 4.21
CA HIS A 116 -7.36 8.39 4.66
C HIS A 116 -6.51 8.01 5.88
N PRO A 117 -5.19 8.29 5.91
CA PRO A 117 -4.35 7.98 7.06
C PRO A 117 -4.74 8.76 8.31
N HIS A 118 -5.25 9.99 8.15
CA HIS A 118 -5.76 10.79 9.26
C HIS A 118 -7.05 10.20 9.84
N GLU A 119 -7.96 9.76 8.98
CA GLU A 119 -9.18 9.06 9.40
C GLU A 119 -8.85 7.73 10.11
N ALA A 120 -7.92 6.94 9.56
CA ALA A 120 -7.42 5.72 10.19
C ALA A 120 -6.82 5.99 11.58
N MET A 121 -6.02 7.06 11.72
CA MET A 121 -5.45 7.48 12.99
C MET A 121 -6.54 7.86 14.02
N GLU A 122 -7.58 8.56 13.61
CA GLU A 122 -8.71 8.90 14.51
C GLU A 122 -9.47 7.64 14.96
N LEU A 123 -9.65 6.65 14.08
CA LEU A 123 -10.24 5.37 14.46
C LEU A 123 -9.35 4.62 15.46
N ILE A 124 -8.04 4.57 15.22
CA ILE A 124 -7.07 3.95 16.13
C ILE A 124 -7.15 4.57 17.52
N LYS A 125 -7.08 5.91 17.62
CA LYS A 125 -7.17 6.63 18.89
C LYS A 125 -8.44 6.26 19.65
N ARG A 126 -9.60 6.20 18.98
CA ARG A 126 -10.88 5.85 19.60
C ARG A 126 -10.95 4.39 20.04
N LEU A 127 -10.37 3.47 19.28
CA LEU A 127 -10.37 2.04 19.60
C LEU A 127 -9.45 1.72 20.79
N ALA A 128 -8.32 2.42 20.87
CA ALA A 128 -7.28 2.24 21.89
C ALA A 128 -7.40 3.22 23.08
N ASP A 129 -8.44 4.04 23.14
CA ASP A 129 -8.64 5.02 24.20
C ASP A 129 -8.68 4.36 25.59
N GLY A 130 -7.94 4.94 26.54
CA GLY A 130 -7.81 4.43 27.91
C GLY A 130 -7.15 3.05 28.05
N LYS A 131 -6.50 2.51 27.00
CA LYS A 131 -5.93 1.15 26.99
C LYS A 131 -4.43 1.18 26.63
N PRO A 132 -3.53 1.47 27.59
CA PRO A 132 -2.10 1.62 27.32
C PRO A 132 -1.46 0.42 26.59
N GLU A 133 -1.77 -0.80 27.02
CA GLU A 133 -1.24 -2.01 26.35
C GLU A 133 -1.68 -2.13 24.89
N LEU A 134 -2.91 -1.71 24.57
CA LEU A 134 -3.42 -1.72 23.20
C LEU A 134 -2.79 -0.61 22.37
N GLN A 135 -2.57 0.57 22.95
CA GLN A 135 -1.89 1.68 22.30
C GLN A 135 -0.47 1.28 21.90
N GLU A 136 0.26 0.64 22.82
CA GLU A 136 1.61 0.14 22.56
C GLU A 136 1.63 -0.92 21.45
N LYS A 137 0.76 -1.93 21.52
CA LYS A 137 0.64 -2.95 20.45
C LYS A 137 0.29 -2.34 19.10
N THR A 138 -0.63 -1.38 19.09
CA THR A 138 -1.07 -0.71 17.86
C THR A 138 0.05 0.15 17.27
N PHE A 139 0.85 0.80 18.11
CA PHE A 139 2.04 1.52 17.67
C PHE A 139 3.06 0.58 17.03
N TYR A 140 3.37 -0.55 17.68
CA TYR A 140 4.29 -1.56 17.11
C TYR A 140 3.76 -2.15 15.81
N ALA A 141 2.45 -2.39 15.70
CA ALA A 141 1.83 -2.86 14.46
C ALA A 141 2.06 -1.90 13.28
N ALA A 142 1.92 -0.59 13.50
CA ALA A 142 2.22 0.41 12.48
C ALA A 142 3.72 0.44 12.14
N GLN A 143 4.58 0.42 13.15
CA GLN A 143 6.04 0.43 12.96
C GLN A 143 6.50 -0.78 12.14
N GLN A 144 6.07 -1.99 12.51
CA GLN A 144 6.42 -3.21 11.78
C GLN A 144 5.86 -3.21 10.35
N GLY A 145 4.66 -2.66 10.13
CA GLY A 145 4.11 -2.47 8.78
C GLY A 145 5.04 -1.65 7.89
N LEU A 146 5.56 -0.53 8.41
CA LEU A 146 6.54 0.31 7.71
C LEU A 146 7.88 -0.42 7.49
N GLU A 147 8.39 -1.14 8.48
CA GLU A 147 9.64 -1.89 8.39
C GLU A 147 9.57 -3.00 7.33
N TYR A 148 8.48 -3.77 7.30
CA TYR A 148 8.27 -4.77 6.26
C TYR A 148 8.06 -4.15 4.88
N TYR A 149 7.43 -2.98 4.81
CA TYR A 149 7.28 -2.28 3.54
C TYR A 149 8.64 -1.79 3.01
N ALA A 150 9.47 -1.21 3.88
CA ALA A 150 10.83 -0.80 3.55
C ALA A 150 11.68 -1.99 3.10
N LEU A 151 11.62 -3.12 3.82
CA LEU A 151 12.31 -4.36 3.45
C LEU A 151 11.95 -4.82 2.03
N ALA A 152 10.67 -4.71 1.67
CA ALA A 152 10.21 -5.07 0.34
C ALA A 152 10.79 -4.15 -0.75
N LEU A 153 10.83 -2.84 -0.49
CA LEU A 153 11.40 -1.86 -1.42
C LEU A 153 12.92 -2.01 -1.56
N ASP A 154 13.63 -2.26 -0.46
CA ASP A 154 15.09 -2.47 -0.45
C ASP A 154 15.49 -3.70 -1.28
N GLU A 155 14.74 -4.80 -1.18
CA GLU A 155 14.99 -5.99 -1.99
C GLU A 155 14.74 -5.71 -3.49
N CYS A 156 13.67 -4.99 -3.83
CA CYS A 156 13.42 -4.55 -5.21
C CYS A 156 14.58 -3.72 -5.76
N TYR A 157 15.07 -2.75 -4.97
CA TYR A 157 16.18 -1.90 -5.37
C TYR A 157 17.47 -2.70 -5.56
N LYS A 158 17.77 -3.64 -4.66
CA LYS A 158 18.93 -4.53 -4.76
C LYS A 158 18.89 -5.41 -6.02
N ILE A 159 17.74 -6.01 -6.33
CA ILE A 159 17.56 -6.82 -7.56
C ILE A 159 17.75 -5.94 -8.80
N GLN A 160 17.24 -4.71 -8.79
CA GLN A 160 17.42 -3.78 -9.90
C GLN A 160 18.92 -3.46 -10.11
N GLN A 161 19.67 -3.16 -9.04
CA GLN A 161 21.11 -2.90 -9.14
C GLN A 161 21.88 -4.08 -9.74
N GLN A 162 21.53 -5.30 -9.34
CA GLN A 162 22.14 -6.53 -9.87
C GLN A 162 21.79 -6.78 -11.34
N SER A 163 20.62 -6.31 -11.81
CA SER A 163 20.17 -6.51 -13.20
C SER A 163 20.82 -5.54 -14.20
N VAL A 164 21.45 -4.46 -13.70
CA VAL A 164 22.13 -3.45 -14.51
C VAL A 164 23.65 -3.69 -14.58
N THR A 165 24.16 -4.70 -13.86
CA THR A 165 25.58 -5.10 -13.85
C THR A 165 25.79 -6.33 -14.72
#